data_AF-A0A969TSY8-F1
#
_entry.id   AF-A0A969TSY8-F1
#
_cell.length_a   1.000
_cell.length_b   1.000
_cell.length_c   1.000
_cell.angle_alpha   90.00
_cell.angle_beta   90.00
_cell.angle_gamma   90.00
#
_symmetry.space_group_name_H-M   'P 1'
#
loop_
_entity.id
_entity.type
_entity.pdbx_description
1 polymer ?
#
loop_
_entity_poly.entity_id
_entity_poly.type
_entity_poly.pdbx_seq_one_letter_code
_entity_poly.pdbx_strand_id
1 'polypeptide(L)'
;MRNIRQALFTALLRGDMAASELSKRSGVREAAISGFRNGRNLSSENLQKLIDALPAPIYLEFYLLLSERKMSRAQMAECIAVLAKNLAEVERQQESELQENLELSLV
;
A
#
# COMPACT_ATOMS: atom_id res chain seq x y z
N MET A 1 3.93 5.81 17.29
CA MET A 1 4.57 4.98 16.25
C MET A 1 4.48 3.45 16.44
N ARG A 2 4.07 2.91 17.61
CA ARG A 2 4.02 1.46 17.83
C ARG A 2 3.18 0.69 16.80
N ASN A 3 2.05 1.24 16.38
CA ASN A 3 1.14 0.59 15.43
C ASN A 3 1.73 0.52 14.01
N ILE A 4 2.30 1.62 13.52
CA ILE A 4 2.99 1.68 12.22
C ILE A 4 4.15 0.70 12.17
N ARG A 5 4.96 0.67 13.23
CA ARG A 5 6.07 -0.28 13.38
C ARG A 5 5.58 -1.72 13.25
N GLN A 6 4.55 -2.10 14.01
CA GLN A 6 4.02 -3.45 14.01
C GLN A 6 3.41 -3.83 12.66
N ALA A 7 2.63 -2.94 12.04
CA ALA A 7 2.06 -3.16 10.71
C ALA A 7 3.16 -3.36 9.66
N LEU A 8 4.18 -2.50 9.63
CA LEU A 8 5.28 -2.58 8.65
C LEU A 8 5.99 -3.93 8.73
N PHE A 9 6.45 -4.34 9.91
CA PHE A 9 7.19 -5.60 10.04
C PHE A 9 6.31 -6.84 9.90
N THR A 10 5.00 -6.74 10.14
CA THR A 10 4.06 -7.83 9.88
C THR A 10 3.80 -7.98 8.37
N ALA A 11 3.64 -6.87 7.64
CA ALA A 11 3.49 -6.87 6.19
C ALA A 11 4.74 -7.43 5.49
N LEU A 12 5.95 -7.03 5.93
CA LEU A 12 7.20 -7.58 5.42
C LEU A 12 7.31 -9.08 5.66
N LEU A 13 6.93 -9.56 6.85
CA LEU A 13 6.93 -10.98 7.16
C LEU A 13 5.94 -11.77 6.29
N ARG A 14 4.72 -11.24 6.08
CA ARG A 14 3.69 -11.89 5.26
C ARG A 14 4.02 -11.92 3.78
N GLY A 15 4.73 -10.89 3.29
CA GLY A 15 5.18 -10.80 1.91
C GLY A 15 6.58 -11.35 1.66
N ASP A 16 7.13 -12.13 2.60
CA ASP A 16 8.47 -12.75 2.51
C ASP A 16 9.59 -11.77 2.09
N MET A 17 9.53 -10.54 2.61
CA MET A 17 10.54 -9.51 2.34
C MET A 17 11.49 -9.36 3.53
N ALA A 18 12.77 -9.61 3.28
CA ALA A 18 13.82 -9.35 4.23
C ALA A 18 14.04 -7.84 4.46
N ALA A 19 14.41 -7.46 5.69
CA ALA A 19 14.73 -6.08 6.03
C ALA A 19 15.94 -5.52 5.25
N SER A 20 16.88 -6.38 4.85
CA SER A 20 18.02 -6.02 4.00
C SER A 20 17.58 -5.64 2.58
N GLU A 21 16.58 -6.33 2.04
CA GLU A 21 15.99 -5.99 0.74
C GLU A 21 15.28 -4.64 0.80
N LEU A 22 14.50 -4.41 1.87
CA LEU A 22 13.88 -3.10 2.09
C LEU A 22 14.92 -1.97 2.25
N SER A 23 16.04 -2.25 2.91
CA SER A 23 17.16 -1.30 3.03
C SER A 23 17.70 -0.89 1.67
N LYS A 24 17.94 -1.85 0.76
CA LYS A 24 18.43 -1.58 -0.59
C LYS A 24 17.45 -0.74 -1.41
N ARG A 25 16.16 -1.05 -1.33
CA ARG A 25 15.10 -0.34 -2.08
C ARG A 25 14.86 1.08 -1.59
N SER A 26 14.88 1.28 -0.27
CA SER A 26 14.57 2.57 0.35
C SER A 26 15.79 3.50 0.52
N GLY A 27 17.01 2.96 0.45
CA GLY A 27 18.23 3.66 0.81
C GLY A 27 18.39 3.91 2.32
N VAL A 28 17.47 3.41 3.15
CA VAL A 28 17.55 3.54 4.61
C VAL A 28 18.45 2.43 5.16
N ARG A 29 19.46 2.79 5.95
CA ARG A 29 20.44 1.84 6.50
C ARG A 29 19.78 0.76 7.34
N GLU A 30 20.24 -0.48 7.21
CA GLU A 30 19.75 -1.63 8.01
C GLU A 30 19.79 -1.38 9.52
N ALA A 31 20.80 -0.69 10.03
CA ALA A 31 20.88 -0.33 11.44
C ALA A 31 19.70 0.56 11.90
N ALA A 32 19.23 1.47 11.05
CA ALA A 32 18.07 2.30 11.34
C ALA A 32 16.77 1.49 11.30
N ILE A 33 16.63 0.57 10.33
CA ILE A 33 15.49 -0.35 10.23
C ILE A 33 15.44 -1.30 11.44
N SER A 34 16.57 -1.90 11.81
CA SER A 34 16.71 -2.76 12.98
C SER A 34 16.41 -1.99 14.27
N GLY A 35 16.96 -0.79 14.42
CA GLY A 35 16.63 0.10 15.53
C GLY A 35 15.14 0.39 15.63
N PHE A 36 14.50 0.68 14.49
CA PHE A 36 13.05 0.89 14.42
C PHE A 36 12.26 -0.35 14.80
N ARG A 37 12.66 -1.55 14.33
CA ARG A 37 12.05 -2.83 14.73
C ARG A 37 12.06 -3.00 16.25
N ASN A 38 13.16 -2.60 16.88
CA ASN A 38 13.42 -2.79 18.30
C ASN A 38 12.95 -1.63 19.20
N GLY A 39 12.12 -0.71 18.70
CA GLY A 39 11.49 0.31 19.54
C GLY A 39 11.98 1.73 19.30
N ARG A 40 13.14 1.94 18.65
CA ARG A 40 13.62 3.30 18.32
C ARG A 40 12.68 3.99 17.34
N ASN A 41 12.79 5.30 17.29
CA ASN A 41 12.01 6.13 16.38
C ASN A 41 12.78 6.33 15.07
N LEU A 42 12.07 6.38 13.95
CA LEU A 42 12.58 6.86 12.67
C LEU A 42 12.17 8.32 12.50
N SER A 43 12.96 9.08 11.73
CA SER A 43 12.48 10.34 11.18
C SER A 43 11.31 10.08 10.22
N SER A 44 10.42 11.06 10.08
CA SER A 44 9.29 10.97 9.14
C SER A 44 9.78 10.71 7.71
N GLU A 45 10.89 11.34 7.30
CA GLU A 45 11.50 11.14 5.99
C GLU A 45 11.93 9.68 5.75
N ASN A 46 12.64 9.08 6.71
CA ASN A 46 13.07 7.69 6.56
C ASN A 46 11.89 6.72 6.64
N LEU A 47 10.87 7.03 7.45
CA LEU A 47 9.65 6.23 7.48
C LEU A 47 8.94 6.26 6.12
N GLN A 48 8.81 7.44 5.50
CA GLN A 48 8.22 7.59 4.18
C GLN A 48 9.01 6.79 3.13
N LYS A 49 10.35 6.92 3.12
CA LYS A 49 11.23 6.13 2.24
C LYS A 49 11.03 4.63 2.38
N LEU A 50 10.80 4.11 3.60
CA LEU A 50 10.51 2.70 3.81
C LEU A 50 9.14 2.30 3.24
N ILE A 51 8.12 3.13 3.40
CA ILE A 51 6.76 2.86 2.91
C ILE A 51 6.72 2.89 1.38
N ASP A 52 7.35 3.89 0.76
CA ASP A 52 7.38 4.06 -0.70
C ASP A 52 8.19 2.96 -1.39
N ALA A 53 9.13 2.33 -0.68
CA ALA A 53 9.93 1.23 -1.19
C ALA A 53 9.23 -0.14 -1.14
N LEU A 54 8.02 -0.22 -0.57
CA LEU A 54 7.27 -1.48 -0.50
C LEU A 54 6.71 -1.86 -1.88
N PRO A 55 6.86 -3.12 -2.31
CA PRO A 55 6.13 -3.65 -3.46
C PRO A 55 4.63 -3.54 -3.24
N ALA A 56 3.86 -3.35 -4.33
CA ALA A 56 2.41 -3.15 -4.26
C ALA A 56 1.65 -4.17 -3.35
N PRO A 57 1.94 -5.48 -3.38
CA PRO A 57 1.27 -6.43 -2.49
C PRO A 57 1.55 -6.18 -0.99
N ILE A 58 2.80 -5.84 -0.64
CA ILE A 58 3.22 -5.58 0.74
C ILE A 58 2.72 -4.22 1.21
N TYR A 59 2.73 -3.24 0.31
CA TYR A 59 2.17 -1.92 0.56
C TYR A 59 0.69 -2.03 0.94
N LEU A 60 -0.11 -2.76 0.15
CA LEU A 60 -1.52 -2.98 0.44
C LEU A 60 -1.72 -3.65 1.81
N GLU A 61 -0.98 -4.73 2.07
CA GLU A 61 -1.02 -5.46 3.34
C GLU A 61 -0.72 -4.54 4.54
N PHE A 62 0.29 -3.67 4.41
CA PHE A 62 0.64 -2.69 5.43
C PHE A 62 -0.51 -1.74 5.77
N TYR A 63 -1.21 -1.21 4.75
CA TYR A 63 -2.35 -0.32 4.97
C TYR A 63 -3.58 -1.04 5.53
N LEU A 64 -3.82 -2.29 5.14
CA LEU A 64 -4.89 -3.11 5.72
C LEU A 64 -4.65 -3.34 7.22
N LEU A 65 -3.43 -3.72 7.60
CA LEU A 65 -3.04 -3.92 9.01
C LEU A 65 -3.14 -2.64 9.85
N LEU A 66 -2.86 -1.48 9.25
CA LEU A 66 -3.08 -0.19 9.90
C LEU A 66 -4.58 0.12 10.09
N SER A 67 -5.41 -0.34 9.16
CA SER A 67 -6.85 -0.06 9.11
C SER A 67 -7.67 -1.00 9.99
N GLU A 68 -7.23 -2.25 10.20
CA GLU A 68 -7.92 -3.25 11.07
C GLU A 68 -8.12 -2.77 12.51
N ARG A 69 -7.38 -1.77 12.98
CA ARG A 69 -7.58 -1.16 14.31
C ARG A 69 -8.60 -0.03 14.35
N LYS A 70 -9.03 0.47 13.18
CA LYS A 70 -10.01 1.55 13.03
C LYS A 70 -11.32 1.07 12.43
N MET A 71 -11.31 -0.06 11.72
CA MET A 71 -12.45 -0.64 11.04
C MET A 71 -12.49 -2.14 11.31
N SER A 72 -13.68 -2.66 11.59
CA SER A 72 -13.91 -4.10 11.63
C SER A 72 -13.72 -4.72 10.25
N ARG A 73 -13.50 -6.04 10.21
CA ARG A 73 -13.37 -6.77 8.93
C ARG A 73 -14.59 -6.61 8.02
N ALA A 74 -15.79 -6.50 8.59
CA ALA A 74 -17.02 -6.26 7.83
C ALA A 74 -17.01 -4.89 7.14
N GLN A 75 -16.63 -3.84 7.86
CA GLN A 75 -16.49 -2.48 7.31
C GLN A 75 -15.40 -2.42 6.23
N MET A 76 -14.32 -3.16 6.42
CA MET A 76 -13.25 -3.26 5.43
C MET A 76 -13.72 -3.95 4.15
N ALA A 77 -14.48 -5.05 4.26
CA ALA A 77 -15.07 -5.74 3.11
C ALA A 77 -16.06 -4.84 2.36
N GLU A 78 -16.86 -4.05 3.08
CA GLU A 78 -17.77 -3.06 2.47
C GLU A 78 -17.02 -1.98 1.70
N CYS A 79 -15.95 -1.41 2.28
CA CYS A 79 -15.10 -0.45 1.58
C CYS A 79 -14.48 -1.06 0.30
N ILE A 80 -13.98 -2.30 0.37
CA ILE A 80 -13.44 -3.00 -0.79
C ILE A 80 -14.51 -3.19 -1.87
N ALA A 81 -15.73 -3.58 -1.49
CA ALA A 81 -16.83 -3.77 -2.43
C ALA A 81 -17.23 -2.46 -3.12
N VAL A 82 -17.29 -1.35 -2.37
CA VAL A 82 -17.57 -0.02 -2.93
C VAL A 82 -16.46 0.42 -3.88
N LEU A 83 -15.20 0.25 -3.50
CA LEU A 83 -14.06 0.60 -4.35
C LEU A 83 -14.03 -0.24 -5.64
N ALA A 84 -14.29 -1.54 -5.55
CA ALA A 84 -14.36 -2.42 -6.72
C ALA A 84 -15.49 -2.03 -7.66
N LYS A 85 -16.66 -1.66 -7.11
CA LYS A 85 -17.79 -1.17 -7.91
C LYS A 85 -17.43 0.13 -8.65
N ASN A 86 -16.81 1.07 -7.94
CA ASN A 86 -16.40 2.35 -8.53
C ASN A 86 -15.34 2.15 -9.62
N LEU A 87 -14.38 1.25 -9.42
CA LEU A 87 -13.37 0.93 -10.43
C LEU A 87 -14.01 0.38 -11.71
N ALA A 88 -14.93 -0.58 -11.57
CA ALA A 88 -15.67 -1.12 -12.72
C ALA A 88 -16.54 -0.07 -13.43
N GLU A 89 -16.98 0.97 -12.72
CA GLU A 89 -17.72 2.08 -13.32
C GLU A 89 -16.80 3.03 -14.10
N VAL A 90 -15.61 3.33 -13.56
CA VAL A 90 -14.58 4.11 -14.26
C VAL A 90 -14.12 3.41 -15.54
N GLU A 91 -13.90 2.09 -15.48
CA GLU A 91 -13.50 1.29 -16.65
C GLU A 91 -14.57 1.35 -17.75
N ARG A 92 -15.85 1.20 -17.40
CA ARG A 92 -16.97 1.32 -18.36
C ARG A 92 -17.06 2.71 -18.98
N GLN A 93 -16.85 3.77 -18.19
CA GLN A 93 -16.87 5.14 -18.70
C GLN A 93 -15.75 5.37 -19.72
N GLN A 94 -14.54 4.90 -19.42
CA GLN A 94 -13.39 5.00 -20.34
C GLN A 94 -13.63 4.24 -21.65
N GLU A 95 -14.22 3.04 -21.59
CA GLU A 95 -14.55 2.26 -22.79
C GLU A 95 -15.58 2.97 -23.68
N SER A 96 -16.63 3.54 -23.09
CA SER A 96 -17.63 4.33 -23.84
C SER A 96 -17.01 5.56 -24.50
N GLU A 97 -16.17 6.31 -23.78
CA GLU A 97 -15.48 7.49 -24.33
C GLU A 97 -14.53 7.12 -25.49
N LEU A 98 -13.84 5.98 -25.39
CA LEU A 98 -12.99 5.47 -26.47
C LEU A 98 -13.80 5.10 -27.72
N GLN A 99 -14.96 4.46 -27.56
CA GLN A 99 -15.84 4.11 -28.67
C GLN A 99 -16.41 5.34 -29.37
N GLU A 100 -16.90 6.31 -28.60
CA GLU A 100 -17.47 7.55 -29.15
C GLU A 100 -16.42 8.35 -29.94
N ASN A 101 -15.19 8.44 -29.43
CA ASN A 101 -14.08 9.08 -30.15
C ASN A 101 -13.67 8.32 -31.42
N LEU A 102 -13.73 6.99 -31.42
CA LEU A 102 -13.44 6.18 -32.61
C LEU A 102 -14.48 6.46 -33.71
N GLU A 103 -15.77 6.49 -33.34
CA GLU A 103 -16.87 6.76 -34.27
C GLU A 103 -16.76 8.18 -34.87
N LEU A 104 -16.42 9.18 -34.05
CA LEU A 104 -16.19 10.55 -34.51
C LEU A 104 -14.97 10.69 -35.45
N SER A 105 -13.98 9.80 -35.34
CA SER A 105 -12.78 9.83 -36.21
C SER A 105 -12.97 9.16 -37.57
N LEU A 106 -14.07 8.43 -37.76
CA LEU A 106 -14.41 7.69 -38.99
C LEU A 106 -15.41 8.44 -39.89
N VAL A 107 -15.86 9.63 -39.49
CA VAL A 107 -16.77 10.54 -40.21
C VAL A 107 -16.01 11.76 -40.72
#